data_AF-A0A563CRE0-F1
#
_entry.id   AF-A0A563CRE0-F1
#
_cell.length_a   1.000
_cell.length_b   1.000
_cell.length_c   1.000
_cell.angle_alpha   90.00
_cell.angle_beta   90.00
_cell.angle_gamma   90.00
#
_symmetry.space_group_name_H-M   'P 1'
#
loop_
_entity.id
_entity.type
_entity.pdbx_description
1 polymer ?
#
loop_
_entity_poly.entity_id
_entity_poly.type
_entity_poly.pdbx_seq_one_letter_code
_entity_poly.pdbx_strand_id
1 'polypeptide(L)'
;MTTENWISIISIISGGCIGYLIKYSLDKRTLFSSRNAEIKREIYKDYVNTILKTVNEFQQQDGAPSKSQQERLIKELQNFHKKAVLYASPKVLDKFSNMLQHAYREYKDEENGLRTMVLMTAVFKEMRKDIGLSSRGLGSGGICLLRPLINDYDKIIRQKEFLLYANTKLYLLNNKK
;
A
#
# COMPACT_ATOMS: atom_id res chain seq x y z
N MET A 1 -55.25 -13.04 30.56
CA MET A 1 -54.22 -12.46 29.66
C MET A 1 -54.47 -13.02 28.27
N THR A 2 -54.81 -12.19 27.29
CA THR A 2 -55.22 -12.64 25.94
C THR A 2 -54.01 -13.07 25.09
N THR A 3 -54.24 -13.91 24.08
CA THR A 3 -53.21 -14.36 23.11
C THR A 3 -52.51 -13.20 22.42
N GLU A 4 -53.23 -12.10 22.18
CA GLU A 4 -52.71 -10.85 21.59
C GLU A 4 -51.64 -10.16 22.47
N ASN A 5 -51.79 -10.23 23.80
CA ASN A 5 -50.79 -9.68 24.73
C ASN A 5 -49.49 -10.50 24.71
N TRP A 6 -49.58 -11.83 24.56
CA TRP A 6 -48.40 -12.68 24.44
C TRP A 6 -47.63 -12.45 23.14
N ILE A 7 -48.34 -12.28 22.02
CA ILE A 7 -47.71 -11.98 20.71
C ILE A 7 -46.95 -10.64 20.77
N SER A 8 -47.53 -9.63 21.42
CA SER A 8 -46.89 -8.30 21.56
C SER A 8 -45.65 -8.32 22.46
N ILE A 9 -45.64 -9.13 23.52
CA ILE A 9 -44.46 -9.27 24.40
C ILE A 9 -43.34 -10.00 23.66
N ILE A 10 -43.67 -11.06 22.92
CA ILE A 10 -42.69 -11.85 22.15
C ILE A 10 -42.08 -11.02 21.01
N SER A 11 -42.85 -10.14 20.36
CA SER A 11 -42.35 -9.27 19.29
C SER A 11 -41.34 -8.23 19.80
N ILE A 12 -41.57 -7.65 20.99
CA ILE A 12 -40.65 -6.68 21.62
C ILE A 12 -39.33 -7.38 22.03
N ILE A 13 -39.43 -8.55 22.67
CA ILE A 13 -38.26 -9.31 23.13
C ILE A 13 -37.43 -9.78 21.91
N SER A 14 -38.09 -10.33 20.88
CA SER A 14 -37.40 -10.78 19.67
C SER A 14 -36.73 -9.63 18.92
N GLY A 15 -37.38 -8.46 18.81
CA GLY A 15 -36.77 -7.26 18.25
C GLY A 15 -35.52 -6.81 19.02
N GLY A 16 -35.57 -6.83 20.35
CA GLY A 16 -34.42 -6.52 21.21
C GLY A 16 -33.26 -7.50 21.05
N CYS A 17 -33.55 -8.81 21.00
CA CYS A 17 -32.54 -9.85 20.79
C CYS A 17 -31.89 -9.76 19.40
N ILE A 18 -32.69 -9.58 18.34
CA ILE A 18 -32.18 -9.45 16.97
C ILE A 18 -31.32 -8.18 16.85
N GLY A 19 -31.79 -7.05 17.39
CA GLY A 19 -31.04 -5.80 17.42
C GLY A 19 -29.70 -5.92 18.15
N TYR A 20 -29.67 -6.61 19.29
CA TYR A 20 -28.43 -6.89 20.03
C TYR A 20 -27.44 -7.74 19.23
N LEU A 21 -27.89 -8.81 18.57
CA LEU A 21 -27.02 -9.67 17.75
C LEU A 21 -26.43 -8.93 16.54
N ILE A 22 -27.24 -8.11 15.85
CA ILE A 22 -26.78 -7.27 14.74
C ILE A 22 -25.73 -6.26 15.24
N LYS A 23 -26.04 -5.55 16.33
CA LYS A 23 -25.11 -4.58 16.93
C LYS A 23 -23.81 -5.25 17.35
N TYR A 24 -23.87 -6.39 18.04
CA TYR A 24 -22.69 -7.15 18.46
C TYR A 24 -21.82 -7.58 17.27
N SER A 25 -22.43 -8.02 16.16
CA SER A 25 -21.71 -8.37 14.93
C SER A 25 -21.03 -7.16 14.29
N LEU A 26 -21.72 -6.01 14.24
CA LEU A 26 -21.17 -4.76 13.73
C LEU A 26 -20.03 -4.24 14.62
N ASP A 27 -20.20 -4.21 15.94
CA ASP A 27 -19.20 -3.78 16.91
C ASP A 27 -17.96 -4.68 16.87
N LYS A 28 -18.14 -5.99 16.72
CA LYS A 28 -17.02 -6.93 16.57
C LYS A 28 -16.28 -6.69 15.25
N ARG A 29 -17.00 -6.46 14.15
CA ARG A 29 -16.39 -6.12 12.84
C ARG A 29 -15.64 -4.79 12.87
N THR A 30 -16.19 -3.76 13.51
CA THR A 30 -15.53 -2.45 13.63
C THR A 30 -14.30 -2.54 14.52
N LEU A 31 -14.35 -3.31 15.62
CA LEU A 31 -13.20 -3.53 16.51
C LEU A 31 -12.06 -4.32 15.84
N PHE A 32 -12.39 -5.35 15.06
CA PHE A 32 -11.38 -6.04 14.25
C PHE A 32 -10.83 -5.14 13.14
N SER A 33 -11.70 -4.34 12.50
CA SER A 33 -11.27 -3.39 11.47
C SER A 33 -10.36 -2.30 12.05
N SER A 34 -10.60 -1.83 13.28
CA SER A 34 -9.79 -0.80 13.92
C SER A 34 -8.43 -1.33 14.36
N ARG A 35 -8.39 -2.51 15.02
CA ARG A 35 -7.14 -3.19 15.38
C ARG A 35 -6.31 -3.57 14.16
N ASN A 36 -6.94 -4.13 13.13
CA ASN A 36 -6.26 -4.44 11.88
C ASN A 36 -5.76 -3.18 11.19
N ALA A 37 -6.50 -2.07 11.24
CA ALA A 37 -6.04 -0.80 10.70
C ALA A 37 -4.82 -0.26 11.45
N GLU A 38 -4.75 -0.41 12.77
CA GLU A 38 -3.59 -0.04 13.57
C GLU A 38 -2.36 -0.89 13.21
N ILE A 39 -2.51 -2.21 13.15
CA ILE A 39 -1.45 -3.14 12.73
C ILE A 39 -0.97 -2.81 11.31
N LYS A 40 -1.89 -2.60 10.36
CA LYS A 40 -1.56 -2.18 8.99
C LYS A 40 -0.74 -0.88 8.97
N ARG A 41 -1.15 0.13 9.75
CA ARG A 41 -0.42 1.41 9.84
C ARG A 41 1.00 1.20 10.34
N GLU A 42 1.20 0.34 11.34
CA GLU A 42 2.54 0.00 11.84
C GLU A 42 3.39 -0.69 10.76
N ILE A 43 2.83 -1.71 10.10
CA ILE A 43 3.51 -2.42 9.01
C ILE A 43 3.87 -1.47 7.86
N TYR A 44 2.97 -0.56 7.51
CA TYR A 44 3.18 0.40 6.43
C TYR A 44 4.19 1.49 6.81
N LYS A 45 4.21 1.89 8.09
CA LYS A 45 5.24 2.78 8.64
C LYS A 45 6.63 2.15 8.51
N ASP A 46 6.77 0.86 8.81
CA ASP A 46 8.05 0.14 8.65
C ASP A 46 8.55 0.22 7.20
N TYR A 47 7.69 -0.05 6.21
CA TYR A 47 8.06 0.06 4.80
C TYR A 47 8.43 1.48 4.39
N VAL A 48 7.64 2.48 4.79
CA VAL A 48 7.94 3.89 4.52
C VAL A 48 9.33 4.24 5.07
N ASN A 49 9.62 3.88 6.31
CA ASN A 49 10.90 4.14 6.94
C ASN A 49 12.06 3.47 6.19
N THR A 50 11.91 2.21 5.78
CA THR A 50 12.92 1.51 4.97
C THR A 50 13.19 2.23 3.65
N ILE A 51 12.17 2.64 2.91
CA ILE A 51 12.34 3.36 1.65
C ILE A 51 12.99 4.73 1.87
N LEU A 52 12.50 5.52 2.85
CA LEU A 52 13.06 6.84 3.16
C LEU A 52 14.53 6.75 3.53
N LYS A 53 14.87 5.81 4.41
CA LYS A 53 16.25 5.56 4.83
C LYS A 53 17.13 5.18 3.64
N THR A 54 16.64 4.29 2.78
CA THR A 54 17.38 3.83 1.60
C THR A 54 17.61 4.97 0.60
N VAL A 55 16.59 5.80 0.34
CA VAL A 55 16.72 6.97 -0.54
C VAL A 55 17.72 7.98 0.03
N ASN A 56 17.64 8.27 1.33
CA ASN A 56 18.58 9.19 1.99
C ASN A 56 20.03 8.67 1.94
N GLU A 57 20.23 7.38 2.18
CA GLU A 57 21.55 6.75 2.10
C GLU A 57 22.13 6.80 0.69
N PHE A 58 21.30 6.60 -0.34
CA PHE A 58 21.74 6.69 -1.74
C PHE A 58 22.01 8.14 -2.18
N GLN A 59 21.41 9.13 -1.52
CA GLN A 59 21.67 10.55 -1.81
C GLN A 59 22.94 11.08 -1.14
N GLN A 60 23.32 10.53 0.00
CA GLN A 60 24.48 10.98 0.77
C GLN A 60 25.79 10.29 0.34
N GLN A 61 25.70 9.28 -0.52
CA GLN A 61 26.83 8.44 -0.88
C GLN A 61 27.18 8.63 -2.36
N ASP A 62 28.42 9.02 -2.65
CA ASP A 62 28.95 9.01 -4.01
C ASP A 62 29.32 7.56 -4.39
N GLY A 63 28.55 6.97 -5.31
CA GLY A 63 28.81 5.65 -5.87
C GLY A 63 27.77 4.59 -5.53
N ALA A 64 28.07 3.33 -5.88
CA ALA A 64 27.17 2.21 -5.70
C ALA A 64 26.96 1.86 -4.21
N PRO A 65 25.75 1.44 -3.81
CA PRO A 65 25.48 1.06 -2.43
C PRO A 65 26.32 -0.15 -2.01
N SER A 66 26.90 -0.06 -0.81
CA SER A 66 27.71 -1.14 -0.25
C SER A 66 26.91 -2.43 -0.04
N LYS A 67 27.60 -3.56 -0.07
CA LYS A 67 27.00 -4.89 0.14
C LYS A 67 26.18 -4.96 1.44
N SER A 68 26.65 -4.35 2.52
CA SER A 68 25.94 -4.32 3.80
C SER A 68 24.64 -3.50 3.74
N GLN A 69 24.60 -2.41 2.98
CA GLN A 69 23.37 -1.63 2.74
C GLN A 69 22.36 -2.45 1.94
N GLN A 70 22.81 -3.15 0.89
CA GLN A 70 21.95 -4.01 0.08
C GLN A 70 21.37 -5.17 0.89
N GLU A 71 22.19 -5.88 1.66
CA GLU A 71 21.74 -6.98 2.54
C GLU A 71 20.73 -6.49 3.59
N ARG A 72 20.96 -5.31 4.17
CA ARG A 72 20.02 -4.69 5.11
C ARG A 72 18.69 -4.37 4.44
N LEU A 73 18.70 -3.74 3.26
CA LEU A 73 17.49 -3.43 2.51
C LEU A 73 16.68 -4.71 2.21
N ILE A 74 17.35 -5.76 1.73
CA ILE A 74 16.69 -7.06 1.46
C ILE A 74 16.04 -7.60 2.73
N LYS A 75 16.75 -7.58 3.87
CA LYS A 75 16.23 -8.06 5.15
C LYS A 75 15.03 -7.23 5.63
N GLU A 76 15.09 -5.91 5.52
CA GLU A 76 13.99 -5.02 5.88
C GLU A 76 12.75 -5.26 4.99
N LEU A 77 12.92 -5.43 3.68
CA LEU A 77 11.83 -5.75 2.74
C LEU A 77 11.23 -7.15 2.99
N GLN A 78 12.06 -8.14 3.33
CA GLN A 78 11.58 -9.48 3.72
C GLN A 78 10.78 -9.43 5.01
N ASN A 79 11.21 -8.63 6.00
CA ASN A 79 10.47 -8.45 7.24
C ASN A 79 9.13 -7.76 7.01
N PHE A 80 9.09 -6.75 6.14
CA PHE A 80 7.83 -6.16 5.69
C PHE A 80 6.93 -7.22 5.04
N HIS A 81 7.45 -8.01 4.10
CA HIS A 81 6.67 -9.03 3.39
C HIS A 81 6.02 -10.04 4.34
N LYS A 82 6.78 -10.55 5.33
CA LYS A 82 6.28 -11.49 6.35
C LYS A 82 5.06 -10.95 7.09
N LYS A 83 5.07 -9.66 7.46
CA LYS A 83 3.93 -9.01 8.13
C LYS A 83 2.80 -8.70 7.14
N ALA A 84 3.15 -8.19 5.96
CA ALA A 84 2.19 -7.73 4.96
C ALA A 84 1.31 -8.87 4.42
N VAL A 85 1.85 -10.09 4.26
CA VAL A 85 1.05 -11.24 3.79
C VAL A 85 -0.16 -11.54 4.69
N LEU A 86 -0.07 -11.24 5.98
CA LEU A 86 -1.13 -11.52 6.95
C LEU A 86 -2.17 -10.39 7.03
N TYR A 87 -1.74 -9.13 6.87
CA TYR A 87 -2.58 -7.97 7.19
C TYR A 87 -2.86 -7.03 6.02
N ALA A 88 -1.99 -6.98 5.01
CA ALA A 88 -2.14 -6.05 3.90
C ALA A 88 -3.22 -6.50 2.91
N SER A 89 -3.86 -5.56 2.21
CA SER A 89 -4.76 -5.95 1.12
C SER A 89 -4.02 -6.65 -0.03
N PRO A 90 -4.71 -7.50 -0.81
CA PRO A 90 -4.15 -8.11 -2.01
C PRO A 90 -3.56 -7.09 -3.01
N LYS A 91 -4.13 -5.89 -3.09
CA LYS A 91 -3.63 -4.82 -3.98
C LYS A 91 -2.26 -4.29 -3.55
N VAL A 92 -2.02 -4.19 -2.24
CA VAL A 92 -0.71 -3.81 -1.70
C VAL A 92 0.32 -4.88 -2.03
N LEU A 93 -0.03 -6.15 -1.81
CA LEU A 93 0.84 -7.30 -2.11
C LEU A 93 1.17 -7.40 -3.60
N ASP A 94 0.19 -7.17 -4.48
CA ASP A 94 0.40 -7.12 -5.94
C ASP A 94 1.42 -6.04 -6.32
N LYS A 95 1.25 -4.80 -5.86
CA LYS A 95 2.19 -3.71 -6.19
C LYS A 95 3.57 -3.93 -5.60
N PHE A 96 3.65 -4.44 -4.37
CA PHE A 96 4.91 -4.78 -3.75
C PHE A 96 5.64 -5.90 -4.49
N SER A 97 4.92 -6.95 -4.90
CA SER A 97 5.48 -8.06 -5.69
C SER A 97 6.00 -7.56 -7.03
N ASN A 98 5.22 -6.74 -7.75
CA ASN A 98 5.63 -6.15 -9.03
C ASN A 98 6.91 -5.31 -8.89
N MET A 99 7.03 -4.53 -7.81
CA MET A 99 8.23 -3.75 -7.49
C MET A 99 9.46 -4.66 -7.28
N LEU A 100 9.33 -5.71 -6.46
CA LEU A 100 10.43 -6.65 -6.22
C LEU A 100 10.83 -7.41 -7.48
N GLN A 101 9.86 -7.90 -8.25
CA GLN A 101 10.10 -8.61 -9.51
C GLN A 101 10.85 -7.74 -10.52
N HIS A 102 10.51 -6.46 -10.61
CA HIS A 102 11.24 -5.51 -11.45
C HIS A 102 12.67 -5.32 -10.94
N ALA A 103 12.87 -5.12 -9.63
CA ALA A 103 14.20 -4.99 -9.03
C ALA A 103 15.09 -6.22 -9.27
N TYR A 104 14.52 -7.44 -9.26
CA TYR A 104 15.26 -8.67 -9.55
C TYR A 104 15.62 -8.85 -11.02
N ARG A 105 14.73 -8.43 -11.94
CA ARG A 105 14.94 -8.58 -13.39
C ARG A 105 15.93 -7.54 -13.94
N GLU A 106 15.89 -6.33 -13.42
CA GLU A 106 16.64 -5.18 -13.96
C GLU A 106 17.98 -4.92 -13.26
N TYR A 107 18.46 -5.83 -12.40
CA TYR A 107 19.81 -5.76 -11.82
C TYR A 107 20.95 -5.75 -12.87
N LYS A 108 20.63 -6.02 -14.15
CA LYS A 108 21.58 -6.05 -15.26
C LYS A 108 21.54 -4.82 -16.19
N ASP A 109 20.65 -3.86 -15.94
CA ASP A 109 20.43 -2.72 -16.83
C ASP A 109 20.45 -1.41 -16.03
N GLU A 110 21.47 -0.56 -16.23
CA GLU A 110 21.71 0.65 -15.43
C GLU A 110 20.62 1.73 -15.61
N GLU A 111 19.71 1.56 -16.59
CA GLU A 111 18.90 2.68 -17.09
C GLU A 111 17.52 2.91 -16.46
N ASN A 112 17.06 2.14 -15.46
CA ASN A 112 15.65 2.19 -15.04
C ASN A 112 15.31 2.60 -13.60
N GLY A 113 16.16 3.40 -12.95
CA GLY A 113 15.90 3.93 -11.61
C GLY A 113 14.54 4.66 -11.45
N LEU A 114 14.06 5.37 -12.49
CA LEU A 114 12.75 6.03 -12.44
C LEU A 114 11.60 5.04 -12.36
N ARG A 115 11.67 3.92 -13.10
CA ARG A 115 10.61 2.92 -13.11
C ARG A 115 10.52 2.22 -11.76
N THR A 116 11.65 1.95 -11.12
CA THR A 116 11.70 1.45 -9.74
C THR A 116 11.03 2.42 -8.78
N MET A 117 11.31 3.73 -8.87
CA MET A 117 10.66 4.75 -8.04
C MET A 117 9.14 4.80 -8.25
N VAL A 118 8.67 4.70 -9.50
CA VAL A 118 7.23 4.65 -9.80
C VAL A 118 6.57 3.44 -9.16
N LEU A 119 7.21 2.26 -9.25
CA LEU A 119 6.70 1.04 -8.63
C LEU A 119 6.67 1.16 -7.10
N MET A 120 7.69 1.76 -6.47
CA MET A 120 7.66 2.09 -5.04
C MET A 120 6.47 3.01 -4.69
N THR A 121 6.23 4.06 -5.48
CA THR A 121 5.07 4.96 -5.23
C THR A 121 3.72 4.27 -5.38
N ALA A 122 3.63 3.28 -6.28
CA ALA A 122 2.42 2.49 -6.43
C ALA A 122 2.11 1.68 -5.17
N VAL A 123 3.14 1.18 -4.46
CA VAL A 123 2.96 0.53 -3.15
C VAL A 123 2.41 1.53 -2.13
N PHE A 124 3.00 2.73 -2.01
CA PHE A 124 2.49 3.77 -1.09
C PHE A 124 1.04 4.14 -1.37
N LYS A 125 0.69 4.25 -2.65
CA LYS A 125 -0.68 4.58 -3.07
C LYS A 125 -1.68 3.52 -2.62
N GLU A 126 -1.38 2.24 -2.81
CA GLU A 126 -2.29 1.17 -2.39
C GLU A 126 -2.33 1.00 -0.86
N MET A 127 -1.20 1.21 -0.15
CA MET A 127 -1.20 1.20 1.32
C MET A 127 -2.10 2.29 1.90
N ARG A 128 -2.05 3.51 1.35
CA ARG A 128 -2.96 4.61 1.73
C ARG A 128 -4.42 4.22 1.56
N LYS A 129 -4.79 3.66 0.41
CA LYS A 129 -6.16 3.21 0.16
C LYS A 129 -6.58 2.11 1.13
N ASP A 130 -5.67 1.20 1.44
CA ASP A 130 -5.95 0.08 2.34
C ASP A 130 -6.20 0.52 3.80
N ILE A 131 -5.69 1.67 4.21
CA ILE A 131 -6.01 2.30 5.51
C ILE A 131 -7.11 3.37 5.42
N GLY A 132 -7.82 3.46 4.29
CA GLY A 132 -8.95 4.37 4.10
C GLY A 132 -8.59 5.80 3.69
N LEU A 133 -7.33 6.07 3.31
CA LEU A 133 -6.91 7.39 2.85
C LEU A 133 -7.08 7.54 1.34
N SER A 134 -7.58 8.71 0.94
CA SER A 134 -7.62 9.10 -0.47
C SER A 134 -6.21 9.25 -1.06
N SER A 135 -6.09 8.87 -2.34
CA SER A 135 -4.91 9.12 -3.17
C SER A 135 -5.17 10.12 -4.29
N ARG A 136 -6.28 10.86 -4.23
CA ARG A 136 -6.59 11.92 -5.20
C ARG A 136 -5.53 13.02 -5.11
N GLY A 137 -5.08 13.53 -6.25
CA GLY A 137 -4.06 14.59 -6.31
C GLY A 137 -2.60 14.14 -6.20
N LEU A 138 -2.33 12.83 -6.05
CA LEU A 138 -0.95 12.31 -5.92
C LEU A 138 -0.26 11.95 -7.26
N GLY A 139 -0.87 12.30 -8.39
CA GLY A 139 -0.37 11.95 -9.73
C GLY A 139 -0.54 10.47 -10.10
N SER A 140 -0.14 10.13 -11.34
CA SER A 140 -0.10 8.73 -11.79
C SER A 140 0.88 7.94 -10.92
N GLY A 141 0.52 6.71 -10.55
CA GLY A 141 1.34 5.88 -9.64
C GLY A 141 1.45 6.39 -8.19
N GLY A 142 1.07 7.62 -7.87
CA GLY A 142 1.35 8.23 -6.56
C GLY A 142 2.70 8.94 -6.50
N ILE A 143 3.26 9.28 -7.67
CA ILE A 143 4.63 9.81 -7.83
C ILE A 143 4.92 11.06 -6.99
N CYS A 144 3.90 11.88 -6.69
CA CYS A 144 4.05 13.05 -5.83
C CYS A 144 4.46 12.69 -4.38
N LEU A 145 4.25 11.45 -3.94
CA LEU A 145 4.63 11.01 -2.59
C LEU A 145 6.15 10.95 -2.39
N LEU A 146 6.93 10.79 -3.46
CA LEU A 146 8.39 10.82 -3.40
C LEU A 146 8.97 12.18 -3.81
N ARG A 147 8.15 13.14 -4.23
CA ARG A 147 8.62 14.47 -4.68
C ARG A 147 9.54 15.18 -3.68
N PRO A 148 9.27 15.17 -2.36
CA PRO A 148 10.16 15.79 -1.37
C PRO A 148 11.52 15.10 -1.22
N LEU A 149 11.64 13.87 -1.73
CA LEU A 149 12.80 13.00 -1.53
C LEU A 149 13.67 12.92 -2.77
N ILE A 150 13.38 13.70 -3.81
CA ILE A 150 14.11 13.68 -5.07
C ILE A 150 14.56 15.11 -5.35
N ASN A 151 15.87 15.34 -5.34
CA ASN A 151 16.44 16.62 -5.76
C ASN A 151 16.08 16.90 -7.22
N ASP A 152 15.68 18.15 -7.52
CA ASP A 152 15.26 18.58 -8.85
C ASP A 152 14.18 17.70 -9.49
N TYR A 153 13.25 17.16 -8.67
CA TYR A 153 12.14 16.32 -9.12
C TYR A 153 11.44 16.86 -10.37
N ASP A 154 11.12 18.16 -10.39
CA ASP A 154 10.38 18.77 -11.49
C ASP A 154 11.21 18.83 -12.78
N LYS A 155 12.54 18.78 -12.71
CA LYS A 155 13.43 18.72 -13.88
C LYS A 155 13.52 17.29 -14.40
N ILE A 156 13.73 16.32 -13.50
CA ILE A 156 13.87 14.89 -13.84
C ILE A 156 12.57 14.32 -14.45
N ILE A 157 11.43 14.65 -13.84
CA ILE A 157 10.12 14.15 -14.30
C ILE A 157 9.69 14.82 -15.60
N ARG A 158 9.86 16.14 -15.77
CA ARG A 158 9.56 16.80 -17.06
C ARG A 158 10.38 16.25 -18.21
N GLN A 159 11.62 15.83 -17.96
CA GLN A 159 12.48 15.22 -18.98
C GLN A 159 12.05 13.78 -19.34
N LYS A 160 11.40 13.06 -18.40
CA LYS A 160 10.97 11.65 -18.55
C LYS A 160 9.45 11.45 -18.68
N GLU A 161 8.66 12.53 -18.66
CA GLU A 161 7.19 12.54 -18.78
C GLU A 161 6.69 11.87 -20.08
N PHE A 162 7.50 11.95 -21.14
CA PHE A 162 7.23 11.29 -22.42
C PHE A 162 7.17 9.74 -22.29
N LEU A 163 7.99 9.14 -21.43
CA LEU A 163 8.10 7.67 -21.32
C LEU A 163 7.02 7.07 -20.39
N LEU A 164 6.61 7.78 -19.34
CA LEU A 164 5.62 7.29 -18.37
C LEU A 164 4.18 7.35 -18.91
N TYR A 165 3.83 8.38 -19.67
CA TYR A 165 2.50 8.51 -20.29
C TYR A 165 2.30 7.55 -21.46
N ALA A 166 3.34 7.29 -22.27
CA ALA A 166 3.26 6.37 -23.40
C ALA A 166 3.10 4.90 -22.95
N ASN A 167 3.86 4.47 -21.92
CA ASN A 167 3.92 3.06 -21.55
C ASN A 167 2.74 2.59 -20.70
N THR A 168 2.14 3.46 -19.87
CA THR A 168 0.96 3.09 -19.06
C THR A 168 -0.26 2.79 -19.93
N LYS A 169 -0.40 3.47 -21.08
CA LYS A 169 -1.48 3.22 -22.04
C LYS A 169 -1.24 1.93 -22.84
N LEU A 170 0.01 1.66 -23.24
CA LEU A 170 0.41 0.43 -23.95
C LEU A 170 0.29 -0.84 -23.07
N TYR A 171 0.68 -0.77 -21.78
CA TYR A 171 0.61 -1.92 -20.88
C TYR A 171 -0.83 -2.32 -20.51
N LEU A 172 -1.75 -1.34 -20.44
CA LEU A 172 -3.18 -1.57 -20.21
C LEU A 172 -3.92 -2.03 -21.48
N LEU A 173 -3.41 -1.72 -22.67
CA LEU A 173 -3.90 -2.23 -23.95
C LEU A 173 -3.44 -3.68 -24.21
N ASN A 174 -2.20 -4.02 -23.85
CA ASN A 174 -1.65 -5.37 -24.06
C ASN A 174 -2.13 -6.43 -23.07
N ASN A 175 -2.72 -6.06 -21.92
CA ASN A 175 -3.31 -7.00 -20.95
C ASN A 175 -4.86 -7.08 -21.06
N LYS A 176 -5.43 -6.67 -22.20
CA LYS A 176 -6.85 -6.81 -22.54
C LYS A 176 -7.13 -7.84 -23.64
N LYS A 177 -6.19 -8.74 -23.90
CA LYS A 177 -6.41 -9.93 -24.74
C LYS A 177 -6.42 -11.18 -23.88
#